data_AF-A0A2H3IZB0-F1
#
_entry.id   AF-A0A2H3IZB0-F1
#
_cell.length_a   1.000
_cell.length_b   1.000
_cell.length_c   1.000
_cell.angle_alpha   90.00
_cell.angle_beta   90.00
_cell.angle_gamma   90.00
#
_symmetry.space_group_name_H-M   'P 1'
#
loop_
_entity.id
_entity.type
_entity.pdbx_description
1 polymer ?
#
loop_
_entity_poly.entity_id
_entity_poly.type
_entity_poly.pdbx_seq_one_letter_code
_entity_poly.pdbx_strand_id
1 'polypeptide(L)'
;MTPFVQLPDAGVIWCFKADYHHAFCQRAIKQDEAGEDEIHKINQLEIMLLVKAAWDAIMLETIVNCWRHAFQLDWERPSMNIDTPIAQPLPSSPIQNPEA
;
A
#
# COMPACT_ATOMS: atom_id res chain seq x y z
N MET A 1 -15.06 15.20 -8.17
CA MET A 1 -13.60 15.00 -8.06
C MET A 1 -13.29 13.64 -8.64
N THR A 2 -12.54 13.58 -9.73
CA THR A 2 -12.16 12.32 -10.38
C THR A 2 -11.01 11.70 -9.58
N PRO A 3 -11.11 10.44 -9.11
CA PRO A 3 -10.05 9.75 -8.35
C PRO A 3 -8.84 9.37 -9.21
N PHE A 4 -8.67 10.03 -10.36
CA PHE A 4 -7.67 9.73 -11.38
C PHE A 4 -6.28 10.27 -11.03
N VAL A 5 -6.14 11.06 -9.94
CA VAL A 5 -4.91 11.81 -9.62
C VAL A 5 -4.49 11.66 -8.15
N GLN A 6 -4.74 10.50 -7.53
CA GLN A 6 -4.09 10.18 -6.26
C GLN A 6 -3.28 8.90 -6.45
N LEU A 7 -1.95 9.05 -6.44
CA LEU A 7 -0.96 7.99 -6.49
C LEU A 7 -1.25 6.77 -5.60
N PRO A 8 -1.71 6.97 -4.35
CA PRO A 8 -2.10 5.86 -3.50
C PRO A 8 -3.24 5.05 -4.11
N ASP A 9 -4.21 5.73 -4.73
CA ASP A 9 -5.43 5.13 -5.27
C ASP A 9 -5.18 4.31 -6.55
N ALA A 10 -4.30 4.79 -7.44
CA ALA A 10 -4.03 4.15 -8.72
C ALA A 10 -3.11 2.91 -8.62
N GLY A 11 -2.31 2.81 -7.56
CA GLY A 11 -1.33 1.73 -7.38
C GLY A 11 -1.61 0.88 -6.15
N VAL A 12 -1.18 1.40 -4.99
CA VAL A 12 -1.13 0.64 -3.74
C VAL A 12 -2.52 0.22 -3.26
N ILE A 13 -3.49 1.13 -3.29
CA ILE A 13 -4.89 0.85 -2.89
C ILE A 13 -5.57 -0.10 -3.87
N TRP A 14 -5.21 -0.04 -5.15
CA TRP A 14 -5.74 -0.99 -6.14
C TRP A 14 -5.22 -2.42 -5.88
N CYS A 15 -3.91 -2.58 -5.65
CA CYS A 15 -3.32 -3.87 -5.24
C CYS A 15 -3.93 -4.37 -3.93
N PHE A 16 -4.02 -3.50 -2.91
CA PHE A 16 -4.67 -3.81 -1.64
C PHE A 16 -6.09 -4.34 -1.83
N LYS A 17 -6.91 -3.66 -2.64
CA LYS A 17 -8.28 -4.09 -2.92
C LYS A 17 -8.33 -5.42 -3.65
N ALA A 18 -7.42 -5.65 -4.59
CA ALA A 18 -7.33 -6.92 -5.32
C ALA A 18 -7.02 -8.08 -4.36
N ASP A 19 -6.05 -7.90 -3.46
CA ASP A 19 -5.66 -8.91 -2.47
C ASP A 19 -6.79 -9.19 -1.46
N TYR A 20 -7.44 -8.13 -0.97
CA TYR A 20 -8.61 -8.27 -0.11
C TYR A 20 -9.74 -9.04 -0.81
N HIS A 21 -10.08 -8.67 -2.06
CA HIS A 21 -11.13 -9.33 -2.84
C HIS A 21 -10.80 -10.81 -3.06
N HIS A 22 -9.55 -11.13 -3.41
CA HIS A 22 -9.11 -12.49 -3.60
C HIS A 22 -9.27 -13.32 -2.32
N ALA A 23 -8.82 -12.80 -1.17
CA ALA A 23 -8.95 -13.48 0.11
C ALA A 23 -10.43 -13.65 0.54
N PHE A 24 -11.26 -12.63 0.30
CA PHE A 24 -12.70 -12.69 0.55
C PHE A 24 -13.39 -13.76 -0.30
N CYS A 25 -13.07 -13.84 -1.60
CA CYS A 25 -13.61 -14.87 -2.49
C CYS A 25 -13.18 -16.28 -2.05
N GLN A 26 -11.90 -16.47 -1.68
CA GLN A 26 -11.43 -17.76 -1.16
C GLN A 26 -12.16 -18.18 0.12
N ARG A 27 -12.45 -17.23 1.01
CA ARG A 27 -13.26 -17.48 2.20
C ARG A 27 -14.69 -17.90 1.84
N ALA A 28 -15.32 -17.21 0.89
CA ALA A 28 -16.68 -17.56 0.46
C ALA A 28 -16.75 -18.97 -0.14
N ILE A 29 -15.76 -19.37 -0.95
CA ILE A 29 -15.66 -20.75 -1.47
C ILE A 29 -15.56 -21.77 -0.32
N LYS A 30 -14.73 -21.51 0.69
CA LYS A 30 -14.60 -22.41 1.85
C LYS A 30 -15.90 -22.52 2.67
N GLN A 31 -16.70 -21.46 2.72
CA GLN A 31 -18.01 -21.48 3.40
C GLN A 31 -19.04 -22.27 2.59
N ASP A 32 -19.04 -22.13 1.26
CA ASP A 32 -19.86 -22.94 0.36
C ASP A 32 -19.52 -24.44 0.50
N GLU A 33 -18.23 -24.78 0.51
CA GLU A 33 -17.75 -26.15 0.76
C GLU A 33 -18.14 -26.69 2.14
N ALA A 34 -18.25 -25.81 3.14
CA ALA A 34 -18.69 -26.17 4.50
C ALA A 34 -20.22 -26.30 4.63
N GLY A 35 -20.99 -25.94 3.60
CA GLY A 35 -22.45 -25.99 3.60
C GLY A 35 -23.10 -24.83 4.37
N GLU A 36 -22.42 -23.69 4.51
CA GLU A 36 -23.00 -22.50 5.12
C GLU A 36 -24.03 -21.85 4.19
N ASP A 37 -25.14 -21.39 4.75
CA ASP A 37 -26.27 -20.82 3.99
C ASP A 37 -25.99 -19.36 3.55
N GLU A 38 -25.19 -18.63 4.34
CA GLU A 38 -24.85 -17.21 4.13
C GLU A 38 -23.35 -17.02 3.83
N ILE A 39 -22.83 -17.61 2.74
CA ILE A 39 -21.40 -17.66 2.38
C ILE A 39 -20.67 -16.31 2.24
N HIS A 40 -21.42 -15.21 2.11
CA HIS A 40 -20.88 -13.85 2.01
C HIS A 40 -20.94 -13.08 3.33
N LYS A 41 -21.58 -13.62 4.35
CA LYS A 41 -21.66 -12.98 5.66
C LYS A 41 -20.27 -12.91 6.26
N ILE A 42 -19.89 -11.73 6.71
CA ILE A 42 -18.61 -11.49 7.35
C ILE A 42 -18.80 -10.54 8.52
N ASN A 43 -18.14 -10.82 9.63
CA ASN A 43 -18.15 -9.94 10.79
C ASN A 43 -16.97 -8.96 10.75
N GLN A 44 -17.02 -7.95 11.61
CA GLN A 44 -16.01 -6.90 11.64
C GLN A 44 -14.59 -7.42 11.96
N LEU A 45 -14.48 -8.44 12.80
CA LEU A 45 -13.19 -9.02 13.18
C LEU A 45 -12.52 -9.70 11.98
N GLU A 46 -13.28 -10.50 11.25
CA GLU A 46 -12.80 -11.18 10.05
C GLU A 46 -12.43 -10.18 8.95
N ILE A 47 -13.22 -9.12 8.76
CA ILE A 47 -12.83 -8.02 7.85
C ILE A 47 -11.47 -7.46 8.28
N MET A 48 -11.27 -7.15 9.56
CA MET A 48 -10.01 -6.56 10.04
C MET A 48 -8.81 -7.50 9.85
N LEU A 49 -9.02 -8.81 10.03
CA LEU A 49 -7.98 -9.81 9.77
C LEU A 49 -7.64 -9.91 8.27
N LEU A 50 -8.65 -9.91 7.39
CA LEU A 50 -8.43 -9.91 5.94
C LEU A 50 -7.76 -8.63 5.46
N VAL A 51 -8.17 -7.47 5.98
CA VAL A 51 -7.56 -6.16 5.70
C VAL A 51 -6.10 -6.17 6.13
N LYS A 52 -5.80 -6.65 7.35
CA LYS A 52 -4.42 -6.75 7.82
C LYS A 52 -3.58 -7.66 6.92
N ALA A 53 -4.09 -8.84 6.58
CA ALA A 53 -3.39 -9.79 5.73
C ALA A 53 -3.15 -9.22 4.32
N ALA A 54 -4.15 -8.56 3.73
CA ALA A 54 -4.03 -7.91 2.43
C ALA A 54 -3.00 -6.77 2.46
N TRP A 55 -2.95 -5.99 3.54
CA TRP A 55 -1.95 -4.94 3.70
C TRP A 55 -0.54 -5.50 3.87
N ASP A 56 -0.36 -6.52 4.70
CA ASP A 56 0.93 -7.16 4.95
C ASP A 56 1.46 -7.90 3.69
N ALA A 57 0.59 -8.28 2.75
CA ALA A 57 0.97 -8.90 1.48
C ALA A 57 1.55 -7.90 0.46
N ILE A 58 1.33 -6.59 0.64
CA ILE A 58 1.86 -5.56 -0.25
C ILE A 58 3.36 -5.42 -0.01
N MET A 59 4.15 -6.01 -0.92
CA MET A 59 5.60 -5.90 -0.85
C MET A 59 6.11 -4.55 -1.36
N LEU A 60 7.32 -4.17 -0.92
CA LEU A 60 7.99 -2.93 -1.38
C LEU A 60 8.16 -2.92 -2.91
N GLU A 61 8.42 -4.09 -3.51
CA GLU A 61 8.52 -4.28 -4.95
C GLU A 61 7.21 -3.93 -5.67
N THR A 62 6.06 -4.28 -5.08
CA THR A 62 4.73 -3.91 -5.60
C THR A 62 4.56 -2.41 -5.59
N ILE A 63 4.95 -1.74 -4.51
CA ILE A 63 4.92 -0.27 -4.41
C ILE A 63 5.80 0.36 -5.49
N VAL A 64 7.05 -0.10 -5.63
CA VAL A 64 7.99 0.41 -6.65
C VAL A 64 7.45 0.18 -8.07
N ASN A 65 6.91 -1.01 -8.35
CA ASN A 65 6.34 -1.31 -9.67
C ASN A 65 5.08 -0.48 -9.97
N CYS A 66 4.22 -0.24 -8.97
CA CYS A 66 3.07 0.66 -9.09
C CYS A 66 3.52 2.09 -9.39
N TRP A 67 4.56 2.59 -8.72
CA TRP A 67 5.13 3.91 -8.98
C TRP A 67 5.72 3.99 -10.39
N ARG A 68 6.46 2.96 -10.81
CA ARG A 68 7.00 2.86 -12.16
C ARG A 68 5.89 2.90 -13.21
N HIS A 69 4.81 2.15 -13.00
CA HIS A 69 3.68 2.09 -13.93
C HIS A 69 2.89 3.41 -13.99
N ALA A 70 2.59 4.01 -12.84
CA ALA A 70 1.76 5.22 -12.77
C ALA A 70 2.45 6.45 -13.38
N PHE A 71 3.78 6.52 -13.29
CA PHE A 71 4.54 7.66 -13.78
C PHE A 71 5.43 7.38 -14.99
N GLN A 72 5.48 6.13 -15.47
CA GLN A 72 6.44 5.71 -16.50
C GLN A 72 7.88 6.16 -16.17
N LEU A 73 8.21 6.18 -14.87
CA LEU A 73 9.53 6.61 -14.42
C LEU A 73 10.52 5.50 -14.76
N ASP A 74 11.44 5.79 -15.67
CA ASP A 74 12.68 5.01 -15.81
C ASP A 74 13.55 5.28 -14.58
N TRP A 75 13.18 4.68 -13.45
CA TRP A 75 14.01 4.68 -12.25
C TRP A 75 15.17 3.74 -12.51
N GLU A 76 16.22 4.23 -13.19
CA GLU A 76 17.52 3.56 -13.16
C GLU A 76 17.89 3.39 -11.71
N ARG A 77 17.92 2.13 -11.27
CA ARG A 77 18.24 1.75 -9.89
C ARG A 77 19.63 2.31 -9.61
N PRO A 78 19.80 3.35 -8.76
CA PRO A 78 21.14 3.76 -8.39
C PRO A 78 21.71 2.56 -7.65
N SER A 79 22.80 1.98 -8.16
CA SER A 79 23.56 0.97 -7.44
C SER A 79 23.89 1.56 -6.08
N MET A 80 23.25 1.06 -5.01
CA MET A 80 23.55 1.47 -3.65
C MET A 80 24.99 1.04 -3.35
N ASN A 81 25.94 1.93 -3.60
CA ASN A 81 27.24 1.88 -2.95
C ASN A 81 27.01 2.38 -1.52
N ILE A 82 27.01 1.43 -0.58
CA ILE A 82 26.75 1.66 0.86
C ILE A 82 27.85 2.52 1.51
N ASP A 83 28.91 2.86 0.79
CA ASP A 83 30.04 3.66 1.28
C ASP A 83 29.86 5.19 1.15
N THR A 84 28.69 5.67 0.71
CA THR A 84 28.46 7.12 0.62
C THR A 84 28.06 7.66 2.00
N PRO A 85 28.85 8.56 2.63
CA PRO A 85 28.47 9.12 3.92
C PRO A 85 27.13 9.82 3.79
N ILE A 86 26.20 9.51 4.70
CA ILE A 86 24.92 10.20 4.84
C ILE A 86 25.23 11.70 4.92
N ALA A 87 24.90 12.45 3.86
CA ALA A 87 24.99 13.89 3.89
C ALA A 87 24.14 14.37 5.08
N GLN A 88 24.80 15.03 6.02
CA GLN A 88 24.21 15.48 7.27
C GLN A 88 22.94 16.31 6.98
N PRO A 89 21.90 16.25 7.83
CA PRO A 89 20.71 17.06 7.64
C PRO A 89 21.12 18.54 7.54
N LEU A 90 20.55 19.26 6.57
CA LEU A 90 20.77 20.70 6.41
C LEU A 90 20.64 21.42 7.76
N PRO A 91 21.57 22.35 8.11
CA PRO A 91 21.45 23.12 9.33
C PRO A 91 20.13 23.89 9.32
N SER A 92 19.34 23.71 10.37
CA SER A 92 18.11 24.44 10.59
C SER A 92 18.44 25.93 10.71
N SER A 93 17.99 26.74 9.74
CA SER A 93 18.07 28.19 9.85
C SER A 93 17.35 28.65 11.14
N PRO A 94 17.92 29.59 11.91
CA PRO A 94 17.28 30.09 13.12
C PRO A 94 15.92 30.73 12.79
N ILE A 95 14.88 30.33 13.51
CA ILE A 95 13.58 30.99 13.50
C ILE A 95 13.80 32.40 14.04
N GLN A 96 13.78 33.42 13.17
CA GLN A 96 13.69 34.81 13.61
C GLN A 96 12.27 35.04 14.12
N ASN A 97 12.14 35.10 15.45
CA ASN A 97 10.91 35.49 16.10
C ASN A 97 10.70 37.00 15.88
N PRO A 98 9.52 37.48 15.46
CA PRO A 98 9.26 38.91 15.41
C PRO A 98 9.18 39.48 16.83
N GLU A 99 9.95 40.52 17.12
CA GLU A 99 9.89 41.27 18.37
C GLU A 99 8.51 41.94 18.53
N ALA A 100 8.06 42.01 19.79
CA ALA A 100 6.77 42.51 20.26
C ALA A 100 6.64 44.04 20.18
#